data_AF-A0A8W8IAH5-F1
#
_entry.id   AF-A0A8W8IAH5-F1
#
_cell.length_a   1.000
_cell.length_b   1.000
_cell.length_c   1.000
_cell.angle_alpha   90.00
_cell.angle_beta   90.00
_cell.angle_gamma   90.00
#
_symmetry.space_group_name_H-M   'P 1'
#
loop_
_entity.id
_entity.type
_entity.pdbx_description
1 polymer ?
#
loop_
_entity_poly.entity_id
_entity_poly.type
_entity_poly.pdbx_seq_one_letter_code
_entity_poly.pdbx_strand_id
1 'polypeptide(L)'
;SDKLTQKLTNHRTGQVCENFDPGRPRCLKEHQFKSSTPGPENERVMIFYHEARVDGLVKREETQTEMTEEYSNRDDFLFYKYVEFGKRAKKFGPQETSSANKGRPINKMIQKFHRNRNKPANEDIAEIIFHVAEDKIHISYHTEDVRIAASTREFLKPPNWDEKGAVLTFNPEMHQTFQVDPMLPMNKQVELYEMLMELLKAEEKCRNEVRDSQNEVRNILDDRTKEEAASELDISVYDTERNEKAKKHRRELERQQLEEKMRKQEMDIDYLAPFLAKIGNPEKLSKQQAFSLKEECLADLKQRLIDKANLIQARFEKESQELEKKQAWYQQNQVSMGKEDEEEYLTYCKEAIFRIHILDLRLTRHKEQAPHKYMQLEQKLRNDERLSEFF
;
A
#
# COMPACT_ATOMS: atom_id res chain seq x y z
N SER A 1 8.27 -0.08 -4.68
CA SER A 1 9.62 0.05 -5.25
C SER A 1 9.75 1.48 -5.73
N ASP A 2 10.83 2.15 -5.34
CA ASP A 2 11.10 3.57 -5.63
C ASP A 2 11.37 3.82 -7.12
N LYS A 3 11.70 2.76 -7.87
CA LYS A 3 11.99 2.82 -9.32
C LYS A 3 13.12 3.79 -9.68
N LEU A 4 14.02 4.09 -8.75
CA LEU A 4 15.20 4.91 -9.03
C LEU A 4 16.18 4.11 -9.90
N THR A 5 16.47 4.59 -11.11
CA THR A 5 17.38 3.91 -12.04
C THR A 5 18.77 4.52 -12.03
N GLN A 6 18.86 5.83 -11.86
CA GLN A 6 20.11 6.56 -11.92
C GLN A 6 20.07 7.81 -11.04
N LYS A 7 21.18 8.07 -10.33
CA LYS A 7 21.45 9.33 -9.64
C LYS A 7 22.79 9.87 -10.10
N LEU A 8 22.79 11.05 -10.69
CA LEU A 8 23.98 11.75 -11.16
C LEU A 8 24.20 13.00 -10.30
N THR A 9 25.41 13.15 -9.77
CA THR A 9 25.81 14.33 -8.99
C THR A 9 26.98 15.01 -9.68
N ASN A 10 26.77 16.26 -10.10
CA ASN A 10 27.86 17.11 -10.57
C ASN A 10 28.55 17.77 -9.37
N HIS A 11 29.72 17.28 -8.98
CA HIS A 11 30.46 17.79 -7.82
C HIS A 11 30.98 19.23 -7.98
N ARG A 12 31.06 19.76 -9.21
CA ARG A 12 31.48 21.15 -9.45
C ARG A 12 30.35 22.15 -9.23
N THR A 13 29.13 21.80 -9.65
CA THR A 13 27.95 22.68 -9.52
C THR A 13 27.06 22.35 -8.32
N GLY A 14 27.23 21.16 -7.73
CA GLY A 14 26.33 20.62 -6.71
C GLY A 14 24.96 20.20 -7.24
N GLN A 15 24.79 20.11 -8.57
CA GLN A 15 23.52 19.70 -9.18
C GLN A 15 23.37 18.18 -9.12
N VAL A 16 22.19 17.75 -8.68
CA VAL A 16 21.78 16.34 -8.60
C VAL A 16 20.64 16.14 -9.59
N CYS A 17 20.70 15.04 -10.34
CA CYS A 17 19.65 14.59 -11.25
C CYS A 17 19.34 13.12 -10.92
N GLU A 18 18.07 12.84 -10.60
CA GLU A 18 17.55 11.50 -10.32
C GLU A 18 16.56 11.10 -11.41
N ASN A 19 16.75 9.92 -12.00
CA ASN A 19 15.89 9.36 -13.04
C ASN A 19 15.12 8.15 -12.51
N PHE A 20 13.85 8.06 -12.88
CA PHE A 20 12.93 7.03 -12.39
C PHE A 20 12.20 6.32 -13.53
N ASP A 21 12.04 5.01 -13.38
CA ASP A 21 11.26 4.19 -14.30
C ASP A 21 9.74 4.41 -14.16
N PRO A 22 8.96 4.12 -15.20
CA PRO A 22 7.50 4.13 -15.13
C PRO A 22 6.94 3.25 -14.01
N GLY A 23 5.81 3.65 -13.45
CA GLY A 23 5.13 2.93 -12.35
C GLY A 23 5.56 3.36 -10.94
N ARG A 24 6.45 4.36 -10.81
CA ARG A 24 6.72 5.05 -9.54
C ARG A 24 5.47 5.76 -9.02
N PRO A 25 5.21 5.77 -7.70
CA PRO A 25 4.20 6.65 -7.10
C PRO A 25 4.36 8.11 -7.55
N ARG A 26 3.24 8.80 -7.74
CA ARG A 26 3.17 10.22 -8.21
C ARG A 26 3.73 10.45 -9.62
N CYS A 27 4.06 9.39 -10.36
CA CYS A 27 4.48 9.43 -11.76
C CYS A 27 5.72 10.31 -12.02
N LEU A 28 6.57 10.51 -11.02
CA LEU A 28 7.81 11.26 -11.16
C LEU A 28 8.77 10.49 -12.08
N LYS A 29 9.24 11.17 -13.13
CA LYS A 29 10.18 10.65 -14.13
C LYS A 29 11.59 11.13 -13.86
N GLU A 30 11.75 12.40 -13.54
CA GLU A 30 13.05 13.03 -13.31
C GLU A 30 12.93 14.08 -12.22
N HIS A 31 13.95 14.16 -11.36
CA HIS A 31 14.05 15.17 -10.32
C HIS A 31 15.45 15.78 -10.30
N GLN A 32 15.52 17.08 -10.59
CA GLN A 32 16.75 17.86 -10.56
C GLN A 32 16.71 18.86 -9.41
N PHE A 33 17.79 18.96 -8.62
CA PHE A 33 17.89 19.89 -7.50
C PHE A 33 19.35 20.15 -7.11
N LYS A 34 19.59 21.13 -6.24
CA LYS A 34 20.92 21.39 -5.67
C LYS A 34 21.14 20.60 -4.39
N SER A 35 22.26 19.89 -4.29
CA SER A 35 22.62 19.08 -3.12
C SER A 35 22.74 19.90 -1.82
N SER A 36 23.06 21.19 -1.93
CA SER A 36 23.15 22.11 -0.79
C SER A 36 21.79 22.53 -0.25
N THR A 37 20.72 22.41 -1.03
CA THR A 37 19.36 22.89 -0.70
C THR A 37 18.29 21.88 -1.16
N PRO A 38 18.29 20.64 -0.62
CA PRO A 38 17.40 19.58 -1.09
C PRO A 38 15.95 19.73 -0.61
N GLY A 39 15.70 20.58 0.39
CA GLY A 39 14.38 20.81 0.97
C GLY A 39 13.43 21.64 0.08
N PRO A 40 12.12 21.63 0.35
CA PRO A 40 11.11 22.29 -0.49
C PRO A 40 11.35 23.80 -0.62
N GLU A 41 10.71 24.45 -1.60
CA GLU A 41 10.81 25.90 -1.82
C GLU A 41 12.24 26.37 -2.18
N ASN A 42 13.02 25.48 -2.80
CA ASN A 42 14.33 25.75 -3.38
C ASN A 42 14.33 25.34 -4.86
N GLU A 43 15.33 25.82 -5.60
CA GLU A 43 15.52 25.54 -7.02
C GLU A 43 15.49 24.03 -7.32
N ARG A 44 14.46 23.62 -8.06
CA ARG A 44 14.24 22.24 -8.50
C ARG A 44 13.42 22.17 -9.77
N VAL A 45 13.63 21.09 -10.51
CA VAL A 45 12.82 20.70 -11.67
C VAL A 45 12.32 19.27 -11.44
N MET A 46 11.02 19.06 -11.59
CA MET A 46 10.38 17.75 -11.56
C MET A 46 9.70 17.50 -12.89
N ILE A 47 10.06 16.42 -13.57
CA ILE A 47 9.42 15.98 -14.82
C ILE A 47 8.62 14.74 -14.50
N PHE A 48 7.43 14.63 -15.08
CA PHE A 48 6.47 13.57 -14.81
C PHE A 48 6.12 12.79 -16.09
N TYR A 49 5.73 11.53 -15.92
CA TYR A 49 5.04 10.76 -16.95
C TYR A 49 3.59 11.25 -17.04
N HIS A 50 3.35 12.27 -17.87
CA HIS A 50 2.06 12.96 -17.94
C HIS A 50 0.92 12.04 -18.39
N GLU A 51 1.20 11.00 -19.18
CA GLU A 51 0.21 10.03 -19.66
C GLU A 51 -0.38 9.18 -18.52
N ALA A 52 0.35 9.04 -17.42
CA ALA A 52 -0.10 8.33 -16.22
C ALA A 52 -0.80 9.25 -15.21
N ARG A 53 -0.87 10.56 -15.47
CA ARG A 53 -1.47 11.55 -14.59
C ARG A 53 -2.81 12.05 -15.13
N VAL A 54 -3.81 12.12 -14.25
CA VAL A 54 -5.15 12.63 -14.60
C VAL A 54 -5.13 14.13 -14.88
N ASP A 55 -4.20 14.87 -14.28
CA ASP A 55 -4.08 16.33 -14.45
C ASP A 55 -3.25 16.76 -15.66
N GLY A 56 -2.64 15.82 -16.38
CA GLY A 56 -1.79 16.09 -17.55
C GLY A 56 -0.49 16.84 -17.24
N LEU A 57 -0.05 16.94 -15.98
CA LEU A 57 1.17 17.66 -15.60
C LEU A 57 2.41 16.97 -16.19
N VAL A 58 3.19 17.72 -16.96
CA VAL A 58 4.43 17.25 -17.60
C VAL A 58 5.64 17.65 -16.77
N LYS A 59 5.66 18.89 -16.30
CA LYS A 59 6.85 19.49 -15.71
C LYS A 59 6.46 20.52 -14.67
N ARG A 60 7.19 20.54 -13.56
CA ARG A 60 7.11 21.54 -12.52
C ARG A 60 8.50 22.08 -12.22
N GLU A 61 8.66 23.39 -12.28
CA GLU A 61 9.84 24.10 -11.82
C GLU A 61 9.47 24.89 -10.57
N GLU A 62 10.26 24.79 -9.52
CA GLU A 62 10.03 25.55 -8.28
C GLU A 62 11.31 26.27 -7.88
N THR A 63 11.16 27.53 -7.47
CA THR A 63 12.19 28.32 -6.80
C THR A 63 11.65 28.83 -5.47
N GLN A 64 12.43 29.65 -4.75
CA GLN A 64 11.98 30.26 -3.50
C GLN A 64 10.81 31.24 -3.71
N THR A 65 10.79 31.93 -4.86
CA THR A 65 9.84 33.00 -5.17
C THR A 65 8.82 32.60 -6.22
N GLU A 66 9.02 31.51 -6.95
CA GLU A 66 8.18 31.18 -8.11
C GLU A 66 7.89 29.67 -8.21
N MET A 67 6.84 29.33 -8.95
CA MET A 67 6.55 27.97 -9.40
C MET A 67 5.91 28.01 -10.79
N THR A 68 6.42 27.19 -11.69
CA THR A 68 5.92 27.05 -13.07
C THR A 68 5.51 25.61 -13.31
N GLU A 69 4.39 25.41 -13.99
CA GLU A 69 3.86 24.11 -14.35
C GLU A 69 3.47 24.08 -15.82
N GLU A 70 3.91 23.04 -16.53
CA GLU A 70 3.58 22.80 -17.93
C GLU A 70 2.72 21.54 -18.02
N TYR A 71 1.66 21.61 -18.81
CA TYR A 71 0.64 20.57 -18.94
C TYR A 71 0.49 20.14 -20.39
N SER A 72 0.06 18.90 -20.61
CA SER A 72 -0.22 18.34 -21.95
C SER A 72 -1.56 17.61 -21.96
N ASN A 73 -2.24 17.66 -23.10
CA ASN A 73 -3.49 16.94 -23.38
C ASN A 73 -4.62 17.17 -22.36
N ARG A 74 -4.79 18.42 -21.88
CA ARG A 74 -5.91 18.77 -21.00
C ARG A 74 -7.15 19.19 -21.79
N ASP A 75 -8.32 18.72 -21.34
CA ASP A 75 -9.62 19.02 -21.95
C ASP A 75 -10.02 20.50 -21.83
N ASP A 76 -9.52 21.19 -20.79
CA ASP A 76 -9.73 22.62 -20.57
C ASP A 76 -8.71 23.51 -21.28
N PHE A 77 -7.87 22.94 -22.15
CA PHE A 77 -6.83 23.61 -22.93
C PHE A 77 -5.73 24.29 -22.11
N LEU A 78 -5.70 24.15 -20.77
CA LEU A 78 -4.62 24.69 -19.93
C LEU A 78 -3.32 23.98 -20.28
N PHE A 79 -2.29 24.74 -20.65
CA PHE A 79 -0.97 24.18 -20.95
C PHE A 79 0.15 24.77 -20.10
N TYR A 80 -0.11 25.89 -19.44
CA TYR A 80 0.91 26.57 -18.64
C TYR A 80 0.28 27.29 -17.46
N LYS A 81 0.91 27.14 -16.29
CA LYS A 81 0.60 27.88 -15.07
C LYS A 81 1.89 28.44 -14.47
N TYR A 82 1.84 29.68 -14.02
CA TYR A 82 2.93 30.32 -13.29
C TYR A 82 2.40 30.97 -12.02
N VAL A 83 3.19 30.91 -10.96
CA VAL A 83 2.85 31.47 -9.66
C VAL A 83 4.04 32.25 -9.13
N GLU A 84 3.76 33.46 -8.68
CA GLU A 84 4.71 34.30 -7.95
C GLU A 84 4.33 34.34 -6.47
N PHE A 85 5.31 34.06 -5.61
CA PHE A 85 5.15 34.01 -4.17
C PHE A 85 5.76 35.25 -3.49
N GLY A 86 5.04 35.77 -2.50
CA GLY A 86 5.48 36.85 -1.64
C GLY A 86 6.34 36.39 -0.46
N LYS A 87 6.97 37.36 0.20
CA LYS A 87 7.74 37.13 1.43
C LYS A 87 6.78 36.79 2.57
N ARG A 88 7.14 35.77 3.38
CA ARG A 88 6.40 35.47 4.61
C ARG A 88 6.52 36.64 5.60
N ALA A 89 5.39 37.14 6.08
CA ALA A 89 5.39 38.15 7.14
C ALA A 89 5.94 37.52 8.43
N LYS A 90 6.99 38.12 9.02
CA LYS A 90 7.48 37.73 10.34
C LYS A 90 6.49 38.25 11.39
N LYS A 91 5.55 37.41 11.83
CA LYS A 91 4.73 37.73 13.00
C LYS A 91 5.52 37.39 14.25
N PHE A 92 5.82 38.41 15.07
CA PHE A 92 6.33 38.23 16.42
C PHE A 92 5.13 37.99 17.36
N GLY A 93 5.07 36.82 18.00
CA GLY A 93 4.00 36.43 18.92
C GLY A 93 4.00 34.92 19.20
N PRO A 94 3.27 34.43 20.22
CA PRO A 94 3.16 33.00 20.49
C PRO A 94 2.60 32.28 19.27
N GLN A 95 3.29 31.24 18.80
CA GLN A 95 2.82 30.43 17.67
C GLN A 95 1.50 29.74 18.06
N GLU A 96 0.37 30.28 17.62
CA GLU A 96 -0.81 29.44 17.44
C GLU A 96 -0.43 28.35 16.44
N THR A 97 -0.62 27.09 16.83
CA THR A 97 -0.34 25.87 16.05
C THR A 97 -0.98 25.88 14.64
N SER A 98 -1.97 26.74 14.42
CA SER A 98 -2.64 27.00 13.13
C SER A 98 -1.81 27.84 12.13
N SER A 99 -0.75 28.53 12.59
CA SER A 99 0.00 29.51 11.79
C SER A 99 1.18 28.92 11.02
N ALA A 100 1.69 27.77 11.46
CA ALA A 100 2.86 27.11 10.86
C ALA A 100 2.55 26.52 9.46
N ASN A 101 1.26 26.34 9.14
CA ASN A 101 0.78 25.73 7.90
C ASN A 101 0.35 26.72 6.80
N LYS A 102 0.50 28.03 7.01
CA LYS A 102 0.22 28.98 5.93
C LYS A 102 1.40 28.96 4.95
N GLY A 103 1.21 28.28 3.83
CA GLY A 103 2.15 28.26 2.70
C GLY A 103 2.55 29.67 2.25
N ARG A 104 3.57 29.77 1.39
CA ARG A 104 4.08 31.07 0.90
C ARG A 104 2.92 31.96 0.39
N PRO A 105 2.82 33.25 0.79
CA PRO A 105 1.82 34.16 0.23
C PRO A 105 1.85 34.15 -1.29
N ILE A 106 0.69 34.18 -1.95
CA ILE A 106 0.62 34.20 -3.42
C ILE A 106 0.42 35.66 -3.84
N ASN A 107 1.33 36.19 -4.64
CA ASN A 107 1.25 37.56 -5.16
C ASN A 107 0.53 37.59 -6.51
N LYS A 108 0.86 36.64 -7.38
CA LYS A 108 0.39 36.58 -8.76
C LYS A 108 0.22 35.13 -9.22
N MET A 109 -0.81 34.85 -10.01
CA MET A 109 -0.99 33.58 -10.72
C MET A 109 -1.30 33.87 -12.18
N ILE A 110 -0.69 33.12 -13.09
CA ILE A 110 -0.91 33.21 -14.53
C ILE A 110 -1.33 31.83 -15.02
N GLN A 111 -2.37 31.77 -15.85
CA GLN A 111 -2.80 30.57 -16.57
C GLN A 111 -2.85 30.88 -18.06
N LYS A 112 -2.28 30.02 -18.90
CA LYS A 112 -2.35 30.14 -20.37
C LYS A 112 -3.00 28.93 -20.99
N PHE A 113 -3.82 29.18 -22.01
CA PHE A 113 -4.67 28.18 -22.63
C PHE A 113 -4.40 28.10 -24.14
N HIS A 114 -4.47 26.89 -24.70
CA HIS A 114 -4.43 26.68 -26.14
C HIS A 114 -5.72 27.19 -26.80
N ARG A 115 -5.64 27.50 -28.09
CA ARG A 115 -6.77 27.99 -28.88
C ARG A 115 -7.85 26.92 -29.03
N ASN A 116 -9.06 27.23 -28.59
CA ASN A 116 -10.25 26.43 -28.85
C ASN A 116 -10.99 26.97 -30.09
N ARG A 117 -10.76 26.34 -31.25
CA ARG A 117 -11.37 26.75 -32.53
C ARG A 117 -12.90 26.64 -32.58
N ASN A 118 -13.55 26.03 -31.59
CA ASN A 118 -15.01 25.99 -31.48
C ASN A 118 -15.61 27.31 -30.95
N LYS A 119 -14.78 28.22 -30.43
CA LYS A 119 -15.18 29.55 -29.97
C LYS A 119 -14.59 30.65 -30.84
N PRO A 120 -15.26 31.81 -30.99
CA PRO A 120 -14.64 33.02 -31.52
C PRO A 120 -13.37 33.40 -30.74
N ALA A 121 -12.33 33.92 -31.40
CA ALA A 121 -11.04 34.17 -30.74
C ALA A 121 -11.14 35.23 -29.65
N ASN A 122 -11.98 36.25 -29.89
CA ASN A 122 -12.34 37.32 -28.96
C ASN A 122 -13.18 36.86 -27.74
N GLU A 123 -13.67 35.63 -27.71
CA GLU A 123 -14.38 35.02 -26.58
C GLU A 123 -13.60 33.84 -25.98
N ASP A 124 -12.49 33.46 -26.60
CA ASP A 124 -11.64 32.37 -26.17
C ASP A 124 -10.45 32.92 -25.40
N ILE A 125 -10.36 32.58 -24.12
CA ILE A 125 -9.35 33.12 -23.22
C ILE A 125 -8.00 32.47 -23.57
N ALA A 126 -6.99 33.30 -23.84
CA ALA A 126 -5.62 32.85 -24.06
C ALA A 126 -4.80 32.89 -22.76
N GLU A 127 -5.02 33.92 -21.94
CA GLU A 127 -4.30 34.12 -20.69
C GLU A 127 -5.21 34.76 -19.64
N ILE A 128 -5.12 34.25 -18.41
CA ILE A 128 -5.69 34.87 -17.21
C ILE A 128 -4.55 35.16 -16.24
N ILE A 129 -4.51 36.39 -15.74
CA ILE A 129 -3.58 36.83 -14.72
C ILE A 129 -4.36 37.31 -13.50
N PHE A 130 -4.19 36.60 -12.39
CA PHE A 130 -4.70 37.00 -11.08
C PHE A 130 -3.61 37.79 -10.34
N HIS A 131 -3.72 39.11 -10.30
CA HIS A 131 -2.89 39.97 -9.46
C HIS A 131 -3.47 39.97 -8.03
N VAL A 132 -3.18 38.91 -7.28
CA VAL A 132 -3.75 38.69 -5.94
C VAL A 132 -3.42 39.84 -5.00
N ALA A 133 -2.20 40.38 -5.05
CA ALA A 133 -1.76 41.48 -4.18
C ALA A 133 -2.34 42.86 -4.55
N GLU A 134 -2.83 43.04 -5.78
CA GLU A 134 -3.40 44.31 -6.27
C GLU A 134 -4.93 44.27 -6.35
N ASP A 135 -5.52 43.14 -5.98
CA ASP A 135 -6.93 42.84 -6.15
C ASP A 135 -7.45 43.03 -7.60
N LYS A 136 -6.67 42.60 -8.59
CA LYS A 136 -7.02 42.68 -10.02
C LYS A 136 -7.01 41.35 -10.74
N ILE A 137 -7.82 41.26 -11.79
CA ILE A 137 -7.85 40.14 -12.72
C ILE A 137 -7.70 40.69 -14.13
N HIS A 138 -6.67 40.24 -14.85
CA HIS A 138 -6.44 40.61 -16.24
C HIS A 138 -6.64 39.41 -17.16
N ILE A 139 -7.30 39.62 -18.29
CA ILE A 139 -7.65 38.60 -19.28
C ILE A 139 -7.17 39.08 -20.63
N SER A 140 -6.45 38.21 -21.33
CA SER A 140 -6.16 38.36 -22.75
C SER A 140 -6.83 37.24 -23.52
N TYR A 141 -7.56 37.60 -24.57
CA TYR A 141 -8.21 36.63 -25.45
C TYR A 141 -7.27 36.20 -26.58
N HIS A 142 -7.61 35.14 -27.30
CA HIS A 142 -6.84 34.73 -28.46
C HIS A 142 -6.95 35.78 -29.59
N THR A 143 -5.85 36.01 -30.29
CA THR A 143 -5.84 36.88 -31.47
C THR A 143 -6.58 36.22 -32.63
N GLU A 144 -7.47 36.96 -33.28
CA GLU A 144 -8.11 36.51 -34.52
C GLU A 144 -7.08 36.41 -35.67
N ASP A 145 -7.22 35.43 -36.56
CA ASP A 145 -6.27 35.19 -37.66
C ASP A 145 -6.05 36.41 -38.57
N VAL A 146 -7.07 37.29 -38.68
CA VAL A 146 -7.03 38.51 -39.51
C VAL A 146 -6.51 39.74 -38.77
N ARG A 147 -6.16 39.63 -37.48
CA ARG A 147 -5.74 40.75 -36.62
C ARG A 147 -4.33 40.54 -36.07
N ILE A 148 -3.71 41.65 -35.67
CA ILE A 148 -2.35 41.65 -35.10
C ILE A 148 -2.39 41.78 -33.56
N ALA A 149 -3.49 42.31 -33.00
CA ALA A 149 -3.67 42.51 -31.56
C ALA A 149 -4.80 41.64 -31.00
N ALA A 150 -4.67 41.26 -29.74
CA ALA A 150 -5.72 40.61 -28.96
C ALA A 150 -6.59 41.63 -28.21
N SER A 151 -7.86 41.30 -28.01
CA SER A 151 -8.70 42.02 -27.05
C SER A 151 -8.28 41.67 -25.62
N THR A 152 -8.44 42.61 -24.69
CA THR A 152 -8.13 42.42 -23.28
C THR A 152 -9.23 42.97 -22.38
N ARG A 153 -9.28 42.45 -21.15
CA ARG A 153 -10.22 42.89 -20.13
C ARG A 153 -9.55 42.87 -18.76
N GLU A 154 -9.80 43.89 -17.97
CA GLU A 154 -9.34 43.99 -16.58
C GLU A 154 -10.55 44.17 -15.67
N PHE A 155 -10.52 43.51 -14.52
CA PHE A 155 -11.47 43.67 -13.43
C PHE A 155 -10.74 44.06 -12.15
N LEU A 156 -11.33 45.01 -11.41
CA LEU A 156 -10.99 45.30 -10.03
C LEU A 156 -11.92 44.50 -9.12
N LYS A 157 -11.35 43.73 -8.17
CA LYS A 157 -12.16 42.94 -7.24
C LYS A 157 -12.87 43.86 -6.24
N PRO A 158 -14.15 43.60 -5.90
CA PRO A 158 -14.87 44.35 -4.88
C PRO A 158 -14.18 44.27 -3.51
N PRO A 159 -14.18 45.32 -2.67
CA PRO A 159 -13.48 45.32 -1.38
C PRO A 159 -13.87 44.18 -0.42
N ASN A 160 -15.08 43.66 -0.54
CA ASN A 160 -15.64 42.58 0.28
C ASN A 160 -15.69 41.23 -0.45
N TRP A 161 -14.88 41.04 -1.50
CA TRP A 161 -14.91 39.84 -2.34
C TRP A 161 -14.54 38.54 -1.58
N ASP A 162 -13.78 38.64 -0.50
CA ASP A 162 -13.31 37.53 0.32
C ASP A 162 -14.22 37.22 1.52
N GLU A 163 -15.22 38.08 1.80
CA GLU A 163 -16.16 37.90 2.91
C GLU A 163 -17.29 36.92 2.55
N LYS A 164 -17.37 35.80 3.27
CA LYS A 164 -18.41 34.79 3.06
C LYS A 164 -19.82 35.35 3.34
N GLY A 165 -20.67 35.34 2.32
CA GLY A 165 -22.07 35.79 2.42
C GLY A 165 -22.27 37.28 2.20
N ALA A 166 -21.21 38.02 1.87
CA ALA A 166 -21.31 39.43 1.53
C ALA A 166 -21.99 39.62 0.16
N VAL A 167 -22.83 40.65 0.06
CA VAL A 167 -23.39 41.09 -1.22
C VAL A 167 -22.32 41.90 -1.94
N LEU A 168 -21.82 41.38 -3.05
CA LEU A 168 -20.82 42.07 -3.86
C LEU A 168 -21.48 43.17 -4.67
N THR A 169 -20.94 44.38 -4.55
CA THR A 169 -21.36 45.53 -5.36
C THR A 169 -20.45 45.65 -6.57
N PHE A 170 -21.03 45.72 -7.78
CA PHE A 170 -20.28 45.82 -9.03
C PHE A 170 -20.62 47.11 -9.77
N ASN A 171 -19.64 48.01 -9.81
CA ASN A 171 -19.75 49.30 -10.49
C ASN A 171 -19.08 49.23 -11.88
N PRO A 172 -19.60 49.95 -12.90
CA PRO A 172 -18.99 49.96 -14.24
C PRO A 172 -17.50 50.36 -14.27
N GLU A 173 -17.06 51.19 -13.32
CA GLU A 173 -15.67 51.64 -13.15
C GLU A 173 -14.71 50.54 -12.67
N MET A 174 -15.26 49.41 -12.19
CA MET A 174 -14.47 48.26 -11.72
C MET A 174 -14.08 47.31 -12.86
N HIS A 175 -14.31 47.72 -14.11
CA HIS A 175 -13.84 46.99 -15.27
C HIS A 175 -13.27 47.94 -16.32
N GLN A 176 -12.27 47.45 -17.06
CA GLN A 176 -11.73 48.10 -18.24
C GLN A 176 -11.66 47.06 -19.36
N THR A 177 -11.94 47.46 -20.59
CA THR A 177 -11.80 46.58 -21.75
C THR A 177 -11.12 47.31 -22.90
N PHE A 178 -10.26 46.58 -23.60
CA PHE A 178 -9.74 46.95 -24.90
C PHE A 178 -10.27 45.95 -25.90
N GLN A 179 -11.09 46.42 -26.83
CA GLN A 179 -11.68 45.60 -27.87
C GLN A 179 -11.13 46.04 -29.22
N VAL A 180 -10.56 45.09 -29.97
CA VAL A 180 -9.93 45.40 -31.25
C VAL A 180 -10.96 45.75 -32.31
N ASP A 181 -12.19 45.23 -32.19
CA ASP A 181 -13.31 45.60 -33.05
C ASP A 181 -14.23 46.61 -32.35
N PRO A 182 -14.25 47.88 -32.79
CA PRO A 182 -15.18 48.87 -32.23
C PRO A 182 -16.65 48.58 -32.57
N MET A 183 -16.94 47.73 -33.56
CA MET A 183 -18.31 47.44 -34.02
C MET A 183 -18.97 46.30 -33.26
N LEU A 184 -18.20 45.50 -32.53
CA LEU A 184 -18.74 44.44 -31.70
C LEU A 184 -19.50 45.02 -30.49
N PRO A 185 -20.66 44.46 -30.12
CA PRO A 185 -21.43 44.95 -29.00
C PRO A 185 -20.67 44.75 -27.70
N MET A 186 -20.72 45.76 -26.83
CA MET A 186 -20.17 45.67 -25.48
C MET A 186 -21.07 44.78 -24.61
N ASN A 187 -20.46 43.95 -23.76
CA ASN A 187 -21.19 43.11 -22.82
C ASN A 187 -22.08 43.93 -21.88
N LYS A 188 -23.24 43.37 -21.54
CA LYS A 188 -24.16 43.97 -20.58
C LYS A 188 -23.59 43.90 -19.16
N GLN A 189 -24.01 44.81 -18.28
CA GLN A 189 -23.56 44.83 -16.89
C GLN A 189 -23.79 43.48 -16.16
N VAL A 190 -24.89 42.79 -16.47
CA VAL A 190 -25.21 41.46 -15.90
C VAL A 190 -24.21 40.40 -16.36
N GLU A 191 -23.87 40.36 -17.65
CA GLU A 191 -22.89 39.42 -18.22
C GLU A 191 -21.49 39.67 -17.64
N LEU A 192 -21.12 40.94 -17.44
CA LEU A 192 -19.86 41.32 -16.81
C LEU A 192 -19.78 40.89 -15.34
N TYR A 193 -20.88 41.02 -14.61
CA TYR A 193 -20.98 40.56 -13.23
C TYR A 193 -20.87 39.03 -13.14
N GLU A 194 -21.58 38.30 -14.01
CA GLU A 194 -21.50 36.83 -14.08
C GLU A 194 -20.07 36.38 -14.39
N MET A 195 -19.41 37.01 -15.36
CA MET A 195 -18.00 36.76 -15.70
C MET A 195 -17.07 37.01 -14.50
N LEU A 196 -17.23 38.12 -13.80
CA LEU A 196 -16.46 38.40 -12.59
C LEU A 196 -16.64 37.30 -11.53
N MET A 197 -17.87 36.83 -11.34
CA MET A 197 -18.15 35.76 -10.38
C MET A 197 -17.48 34.44 -10.76
N GLU A 198 -17.45 34.09 -12.04
CA GLU A 198 -16.72 32.91 -12.54
C GLU A 198 -15.21 33.06 -12.34
N LEU A 199 -14.66 34.25 -12.58
CA LEU A 199 -13.23 34.54 -12.39
C LEU A 199 -12.82 34.47 -10.92
N LEU A 200 -13.64 34.97 -10.00
CA LEU A 200 -13.37 34.86 -8.55
C LEU A 200 -13.35 33.39 -8.10
N LYS A 201 -14.28 32.57 -8.59
CA LYS A 201 -14.28 31.11 -8.35
C LYS A 201 -13.05 30.43 -8.96
N ALA A 202 -12.68 30.82 -10.18
CA ALA A 202 -11.49 30.31 -10.84
C ALA A 202 -10.20 30.69 -10.09
N GLU A 203 -10.12 31.90 -9.54
CA GLU A 203 -9.01 32.37 -8.70
C GLU A 203 -8.91 31.52 -7.42
N GLU A 204 -10.02 31.28 -6.72
CA GLU A 204 -10.04 30.43 -5.52
C GLU A 204 -9.62 28.98 -5.84
N LYS A 205 -10.16 28.40 -6.92
CA LYS A 205 -9.74 27.08 -7.41
C LYS A 205 -8.26 27.03 -7.71
N CYS A 206 -7.74 28.02 -8.44
CA CYS A 206 -6.32 28.12 -8.77
C CYS A 206 -5.45 28.21 -7.50
N ARG A 207 -5.85 29.01 -6.50
CA ARG A 207 -5.13 29.09 -5.21
C ARG A 207 -5.06 27.74 -4.52
N ASN A 208 -6.16 26.98 -4.50
CA ASN A 208 -6.19 25.65 -3.87
C ASN A 208 -5.27 24.67 -4.61
N GLU A 209 -5.31 24.65 -5.95
CA GLU A 209 -4.42 23.83 -6.78
C GLU A 209 -2.94 24.16 -6.53
N VAL A 210 -2.59 25.44 -6.33
CA VAL A 210 -1.22 25.85 -5.98
C VAL A 210 -0.81 25.30 -4.61
N ARG A 211 -1.73 25.26 -3.62
CA ARG A 211 -1.45 24.65 -2.32
C ARG A 211 -1.28 23.15 -2.42
N ASP A 212 -2.11 22.48 -3.20
CA ASP A 212 -1.99 21.04 -3.45
C ASP A 212 -0.66 20.72 -4.14
N SER A 213 -0.23 21.55 -5.08
CA SER A 213 1.06 21.42 -5.77
C SER A 213 2.24 21.57 -4.82
N GLN A 214 2.20 22.57 -3.91
CA GLN A 214 3.23 22.73 -2.86
C GLN A 214 3.26 21.52 -1.91
N ASN A 215 2.10 20.96 -1.57
CA ASN A 215 2.02 19.77 -0.71
C ASN A 215 2.50 18.52 -1.43
N GLU A 216 2.22 18.37 -2.73
CA GLU A 216 2.73 17.27 -3.55
C GLU A 216 4.26 17.28 -3.58
N VAL A 217 4.90 18.44 -3.75
CA VAL A 217 6.36 18.56 -3.67
C VAL A 217 6.89 18.09 -2.32
N ARG A 218 6.30 18.53 -1.20
CA ARG A 218 6.69 18.08 0.14
C ARG A 218 6.60 16.56 0.28
N ASN A 219 5.48 15.99 -0.15
CA ASN A 219 5.29 14.56 -0.09
C ASN A 219 6.31 13.78 -0.95
N ILE A 220 6.62 14.27 -2.16
CA ILE A 220 7.65 13.67 -3.01
C ILE A 220 8.99 13.64 -2.28
N LEU A 221 9.35 14.73 -1.59
CA LEU A 221 10.61 14.82 -0.85
C LEU A 221 10.62 13.95 0.41
N ASP A 222 9.50 13.83 1.11
CA ASP A 222 9.36 12.93 2.25
C ASP A 222 9.49 11.48 1.81
N ASP A 223 8.88 11.12 0.67
CA ASP A 223 9.02 9.79 0.05
C ASP A 223 10.50 9.53 -0.32
N ARG A 224 11.17 10.48 -1.00
CA ARG A 224 12.61 10.36 -1.31
C ARG A 224 13.49 10.21 -0.06
N THR A 225 13.21 10.97 0.99
CA THR A 225 13.99 10.88 2.25
C THR A 225 13.88 9.49 2.88
N LYS A 226 12.68 8.89 2.85
CA LYS A 226 12.46 7.51 3.33
C LYS A 226 13.17 6.48 2.46
N GLU A 227 13.09 6.65 1.15
CA GLU A 227 13.75 5.76 0.17
C GLU A 227 15.28 5.83 0.27
N GLU A 228 15.86 7.00 0.51
CA GLU A 228 17.30 7.15 0.75
C GLU A 228 17.74 6.55 2.09
N ALA A 229 16.90 6.66 3.14
CA ALA A 229 17.18 6.05 4.44
C ALA A 229 17.12 4.51 4.40
N ALA A 230 16.27 3.95 3.52
CA ALA A 230 16.07 2.52 3.35
C ALA A 230 16.18 2.11 1.87
N SER A 231 17.40 2.19 1.32
CA SER A 231 17.67 1.82 -0.07
C SER A 231 17.63 0.30 -0.25
N GLU A 232 16.49 -0.21 -0.70
CA GLU A 232 16.27 -1.62 -1.03
C GLU A 232 16.37 -1.83 -2.55
N LEU A 233 17.14 -2.84 -2.97
CA LEU A 233 17.20 -3.23 -4.38
C LEU A 233 15.97 -4.06 -4.74
N ASP A 234 15.30 -3.70 -5.85
CA ASP A 234 14.21 -4.49 -6.42
C ASP A 234 14.80 -5.79 -7.01
N ILE A 235 14.65 -6.89 -6.29
CA ILE A 235 15.18 -8.19 -6.70
C ILE A 235 14.18 -8.84 -7.65
N SER A 236 14.65 -9.17 -8.86
CA SER A 236 13.85 -9.87 -9.86
C SER A 236 13.24 -11.16 -9.30
N VAL A 237 11.99 -11.45 -9.69
CA VAL A 237 11.31 -12.70 -9.33
C VAL A 237 12.08 -13.93 -9.85
N TYR A 238 12.84 -13.77 -10.93
CA TYR A 238 13.66 -14.81 -11.54
C TYR A 238 15.04 -14.97 -10.89
N ASP A 239 15.46 -14.05 -10.01
CA ASP A 239 16.72 -14.15 -9.28
C ASP A 239 16.53 -15.04 -8.04
N THR A 240 16.70 -16.36 -8.25
CA THR A 240 16.53 -17.36 -7.18
C THR A 240 17.59 -17.26 -6.08
N GLU A 241 18.69 -16.54 -6.29
CA GLU A 241 19.74 -16.38 -5.28
C GLU A 241 19.48 -15.21 -4.34
N ARG A 242 18.90 -14.11 -4.81
CA ARG A 242 18.64 -12.94 -3.96
C ARG A 242 17.20 -12.92 -3.45
N ASN A 243 16.27 -13.58 -4.13
CA ASN A 243 14.86 -13.58 -3.74
C ASN A 243 14.60 -14.55 -2.58
N GLU A 244 14.72 -14.05 -1.35
CA GLU A 244 14.48 -14.82 -0.13
C GLU A 244 13.05 -15.41 -0.05
N LYS A 245 12.04 -14.78 -0.68
CA LYS A 245 10.70 -15.37 -0.77
C LYS A 245 10.69 -16.62 -1.65
N ALA A 246 11.37 -16.56 -2.80
CA ALA A 246 11.53 -17.73 -3.68
C ALA A 246 12.32 -18.85 -3.00
N LYS A 247 13.39 -18.52 -2.27
CA LYS A 247 14.14 -19.51 -1.45
C LYS A 247 13.28 -20.13 -0.37
N LYS A 248 12.52 -19.34 0.39
CA LYS A 248 11.60 -19.86 1.41
C LYS A 248 10.58 -20.82 0.79
N HIS A 249 9.98 -20.45 -0.33
CA HIS A 249 9.03 -21.31 -1.03
C HIS A 249 9.68 -22.63 -1.50
N ARG A 250 10.90 -22.57 -2.05
CA ARG A 250 11.64 -23.77 -2.47
C ARG A 250 11.99 -24.68 -1.29
N ARG A 251 12.46 -24.12 -0.18
CA ARG A 251 12.76 -24.87 1.07
C ARG A 251 11.50 -25.53 1.65
N GLU A 252 10.36 -24.84 1.62
CA GLU A 252 9.09 -25.39 2.09
C GLU A 252 8.67 -26.59 1.24
N LEU A 253 8.82 -26.49 -0.09
CA LEU A 253 8.52 -27.58 -1.02
C LEU A 253 9.44 -28.79 -0.81
N GLU A 254 10.74 -28.56 -0.64
CA GLU A 254 11.72 -29.61 -0.32
C GLU A 254 11.40 -30.30 1.02
N ARG A 255 11.01 -29.52 2.05
CA ARG A 255 10.60 -30.08 3.35
C ARG A 255 9.40 -30.99 3.21
N GLN A 256 8.36 -30.56 2.47
CA GLN A 256 7.17 -31.37 2.23
C GLN A 256 7.48 -32.66 1.48
N GLN A 257 8.35 -32.61 0.46
CA GLN A 257 8.79 -33.81 -0.26
C GLN A 257 9.57 -34.77 0.64
N LEU A 258 10.42 -34.24 1.53
CA LEU A 258 11.19 -35.05 2.47
C LEU A 258 10.29 -35.70 3.52
N GLU A 259 9.31 -34.96 4.06
CA GLU A 259 8.28 -35.49 4.97
C GLU A 259 7.43 -36.58 4.30
N GLU A 260 7.05 -36.41 3.04
CA GLU A 260 6.28 -37.41 2.30
C GLU A 260 7.14 -38.67 2.00
N LYS A 261 8.43 -38.48 1.69
CA LYS A 261 9.38 -39.58 1.51
C LYS A 261 9.61 -40.36 2.81
N MET A 262 9.76 -39.66 3.93
CA MET A 262 9.87 -40.29 5.26
C MET A 262 8.59 -41.06 5.60
N ARG A 263 7.40 -40.52 5.33
CA ARG A 263 6.13 -41.27 5.50
C ARG A 263 6.06 -42.53 4.64
N LYS A 264 6.52 -42.47 3.39
CA LYS A 264 6.59 -43.65 2.50
C LYS A 264 7.57 -44.69 3.05
N GLN A 265 8.74 -44.27 3.52
CA GLN A 265 9.74 -45.16 4.13
C GLN A 265 9.25 -45.80 5.44
N GLU A 266 8.51 -45.06 6.28
CA GLU A 266 7.86 -45.63 7.48
C GLU A 266 6.77 -46.66 7.13
N MET A 267 6.12 -46.53 5.97
CA MET A 267 5.12 -47.50 5.49
C MET A 267 5.72 -48.81 4.96
N ASP A 268 7.01 -48.80 4.57
CA ASP A 268 7.72 -49.94 3.98
C ASP A 268 8.46 -50.82 5.01
N ILE A 269 8.28 -50.58 6.32
CA ILE A 269 8.85 -51.42 7.37
C ILE A 269 8.16 -52.80 7.34
N ASP A 270 8.93 -53.86 7.10
CA ASP A 270 8.45 -55.25 7.07
C ASP A 270 7.75 -55.61 8.40
N TYR A 271 6.42 -55.74 8.34
CA TYR A 271 5.55 -55.97 9.48
C TYR A 271 5.62 -57.42 10.01
N LEU A 272 6.20 -58.35 9.24
CA LEU A 272 6.32 -59.78 9.57
C LEU A 272 7.72 -60.15 10.09
N ALA A 273 8.76 -59.40 9.73
CA ALA A 273 10.14 -59.68 10.10
C ALA A 273 10.38 -59.92 11.62
N PRO A 274 9.79 -59.15 12.55
CA PRO A 274 9.99 -59.38 13.99
C PRO A 274 9.36 -60.69 14.49
N PHE A 275 8.31 -61.19 13.83
CA PHE A 275 7.64 -62.43 14.19
C PHE A 275 8.33 -63.64 13.56
N LEU A 276 8.79 -63.53 12.31
CA LEU A 276 9.61 -64.55 11.64
C LEU A 276 10.94 -64.80 12.38
N ALA A 277 11.58 -63.74 12.88
CA ALA A 277 12.81 -63.82 13.65
C ALA A 277 12.64 -64.63 14.96
N LYS A 278 11.47 -64.57 15.62
CA LYS A 278 11.18 -65.34 16.84
C LYS A 278 11.06 -66.85 16.59
N ILE A 279 10.64 -67.24 15.39
CA ILE A 279 10.48 -68.64 14.98
C ILE A 279 11.78 -69.17 14.31
N GLY A 280 12.82 -68.34 14.22
CA GLY A 280 14.13 -68.72 13.68
C GLY A 280 14.23 -68.66 12.15
N ASN A 281 13.38 -67.86 11.48
CA ASN A 281 13.36 -67.66 10.02
C ASN A 281 13.38 -68.97 9.20
N PRO A 282 12.37 -69.84 9.35
CA PRO A 282 12.30 -71.09 8.59
C PRO A 282 12.10 -70.83 7.08
N GLU A 283 12.80 -71.59 6.21
CA GLU A 283 12.66 -71.50 4.74
C GLU A 283 11.26 -71.90 4.24
N LYS A 284 10.52 -72.72 5.00
CA LYS A 284 9.14 -73.09 4.72
C LYS A 284 8.31 -73.06 6.01
N LEU A 285 7.21 -72.33 5.99
CA LEU A 285 6.26 -72.28 7.11
C LEU A 285 5.35 -73.50 7.07
N SER A 286 5.09 -74.12 8.23
CA SER A 286 3.99 -75.08 8.35
C SER A 286 2.65 -74.37 8.49
N LYS A 287 1.54 -75.02 8.13
CA LYS A 287 0.19 -74.45 8.32
C LYS A 287 -0.08 -74.02 9.76
N GLN A 288 0.44 -74.76 10.75
CA GLN A 288 0.31 -74.40 12.17
C GLN A 288 1.14 -73.15 12.53
N GLN A 289 2.36 -73.04 12.00
CA GLN A 289 3.23 -71.88 12.21
C GLN A 289 2.66 -70.61 11.54
N ALA A 290 2.11 -70.73 10.34
CA ALA A 290 1.46 -69.63 9.63
C ALA A 290 0.23 -69.10 10.39
N PHE A 291 -0.61 -69.99 10.94
CA PHE A 291 -1.73 -69.62 11.80
C PHE A 291 -1.27 -68.95 13.10
N SER A 292 -0.29 -69.51 13.82
CA SER A 292 0.26 -68.90 15.05
C SER A 292 0.83 -67.52 14.78
N LEU A 293 1.59 -67.37 13.70
CA LEU A 293 2.25 -66.11 13.35
C LEU A 293 1.24 -65.02 12.95
N LYS A 294 0.16 -65.38 12.24
CA LYS A 294 -0.95 -64.47 11.96
C LYS A 294 -1.66 -64.01 13.25
N GLU A 295 -1.99 -64.94 14.14
CA GLU A 295 -2.66 -64.63 15.41
C GLU A 295 -1.78 -63.77 16.32
N GLU A 296 -0.48 -64.06 16.41
CA GLU A 296 0.48 -63.26 17.19
C GLU A 296 0.65 -61.85 16.63
N CYS A 297 0.71 -61.69 15.30
CA CYS A 297 0.81 -60.39 14.65
C CYS A 297 -0.44 -59.53 14.89
N LEU A 298 -1.63 -60.13 14.78
CA LEU A 298 -2.90 -59.45 15.05
C LEU A 298 -3.07 -59.13 16.54
N ALA A 299 -2.67 -60.03 17.43
CA ALA A 299 -2.74 -59.82 18.88
C ALA A 299 -1.82 -58.67 19.33
N ASP A 300 -0.60 -58.61 18.79
CA ASP A 300 0.34 -57.53 19.07
C ASP A 300 -0.18 -56.18 18.53
N LEU A 301 -0.74 -56.12 17.31
CA LEU A 301 -1.37 -54.89 16.82
C LEU A 301 -2.53 -54.46 17.72
N LYS A 302 -3.38 -55.40 18.14
CA LYS A 302 -4.51 -55.13 19.04
C LYS A 302 -4.01 -54.56 20.37
N GLN A 303 -2.97 -55.15 20.95
CA GLN A 303 -2.39 -54.66 22.20
C GLN A 303 -1.81 -53.26 22.04
N ARG A 304 -1.07 -52.97 20.97
CA ARG A 304 -0.55 -51.62 20.69
C ARG A 304 -1.65 -50.58 20.49
N LEU A 305 -2.75 -50.94 19.85
CA LEU A 305 -3.91 -50.06 19.71
C LEU A 305 -4.55 -49.76 21.07
N ILE A 306 -4.67 -50.77 21.95
CA ILE A 306 -5.17 -50.59 23.32
C ILE A 306 -4.22 -49.71 24.13
N ASP A 307 -2.92 -50.01 24.14
CA ASP A 307 -1.90 -49.27 24.88
C ASP A 307 -1.86 -47.80 24.43
N LYS A 308 -2.01 -47.56 23.13
CA LYS A 308 -2.06 -46.20 22.58
C LYS A 308 -3.32 -45.45 23.01
N ALA A 309 -4.49 -46.10 23.02
CA ALA A 309 -5.72 -45.50 23.51
C ALA A 309 -5.59 -45.15 25.01
N ASN A 310 -5.05 -46.08 25.81
CA ASN A 310 -4.79 -45.88 27.24
C ASN A 310 -3.80 -44.75 27.50
N LEU A 311 -2.75 -44.62 26.68
CA LEU A 311 -1.80 -43.52 26.80
C LEU A 311 -2.43 -42.16 26.50
N ILE A 312 -3.29 -42.07 25.47
CA ILE A 312 -4.00 -40.84 25.14
C ILE A 312 -4.98 -40.49 26.26
N GLN A 313 -5.71 -41.48 26.77
CA GLN A 313 -6.63 -41.34 27.90
C GLN A 313 -5.91 -40.86 29.17
N ALA A 314 -4.77 -41.47 29.53
CA ALA A 314 -3.98 -41.07 30.70
C ALA A 314 -3.44 -39.63 30.57
N ARG A 315 -3.07 -39.20 29.37
CA ARG A 315 -2.65 -37.80 29.11
C ARG A 315 -3.82 -36.83 29.22
N PHE A 316 -4.99 -37.21 28.71
CA PHE A 316 -6.22 -36.43 28.84
C PHE A 316 -6.56 -36.23 30.32
N GLU A 317 -6.60 -37.31 31.10
CA GLU A 317 -6.88 -37.26 32.53
C GLU A 317 -5.87 -36.43 33.30
N LYS A 318 -4.57 -36.55 32.96
CA LYS A 318 -3.52 -35.74 33.58
C LYS A 318 -3.73 -34.24 33.33
N GLU A 319 -3.96 -33.84 32.07
CA GLU A 319 -4.20 -32.42 31.72
C GLU A 319 -5.49 -31.88 32.35
N SER A 320 -6.55 -32.69 32.42
CA SER A 320 -7.79 -32.33 33.12
C SER A 320 -7.56 -32.13 34.63
N GLN A 321 -6.82 -33.02 35.28
CA GLN A 321 -6.49 -32.91 36.70
C GLN A 321 -5.58 -31.71 37.00
N GLU A 322 -4.62 -31.40 36.12
CA GLU A 322 -3.76 -30.22 36.27
C GLU A 322 -4.55 -28.92 36.15
N LEU A 323 -5.50 -28.86 35.20
CA LEU A 323 -6.41 -27.72 35.07
C LEU A 323 -7.31 -27.56 36.31
N GLU A 324 -7.90 -28.65 36.81
CA GLU A 324 -8.73 -28.62 38.02
C GLU A 324 -7.95 -28.15 39.25
N LYS A 325 -6.71 -28.65 39.44
CA LYS A 325 -5.81 -28.18 40.52
C LYS A 325 -5.49 -26.70 40.40
N LYS A 326 -5.21 -26.20 39.19
CA LYS A 326 -4.91 -24.77 38.96
C LYS A 326 -6.15 -23.90 39.20
N GLN A 327 -7.35 -24.38 38.84
CA GLN A 327 -8.62 -23.71 39.13
C GLN A 327 -8.89 -23.63 40.64
N ALA A 328 -8.70 -24.73 41.37
CA ALA A 328 -8.85 -24.75 42.83
C ALA A 328 -7.84 -23.82 43.53
N TRP A 329 -6.58 -23.82 43.06
CA TRP A 329 -5.55 -22.89 43.54
C TRP A 329 -5.95 -21.42 43.30
N TYR A 330 -6.43 -21.09 42.10
CA TYR A 330 -6.87 -19.74 41.78
C TYR A 330 -8.03 -19.28 42.69
N GLN A 331 -9.03 -20.14 42.95
CA GLN A 331 -10.14 -19.83 43.86
C GLN A 331 -9.67 -19.51 45.29
N GLN A 332 -8.61 -20.16 45.78
CA GLN A 332 -8.05 -19.90 47.11
C GLN A 332 -7.19 -18.64 47.17
N ASN A 333 -6.47 -18.34 46.08
CA ASN A 333 -5.49 -17.25 46.05
C ASN A 333 -6.02 -15.95 45.43
N GLN A 334 -7.25 -15.93 44.88
CA GLN A 334 -7.81 -14.82 44.10
C GLN A 334 -7.73 -13.45 44.79
N VAL A 335 -7.90 -13.39 46.12
CA VAL A 335 -7.90 -12.13 46.88
C VAL A 335 -6.50 -11.49 46.99
N SER A 336 -5.44 -12.27 46.77
CA SER A 336 -4.04 -11.85 46.90
C SER A 336 -3.32 -11.62 45.56
N MET A 337 -4.02 -11.77 44.43
CA MET A 337 -3.41 -11.78 43.08
C MET A 337 -3.47 -10.40 42.42
N GLY A 338 -2.39 -10.04 41.72
CA GLY A 338 -2.33 -8.82 40.90
C GLY A 338 -2.91 -9.04 39.50
N LYS A 339 -3.03 -7.96 38.72
CA LYS A 339 -3.55 -8.01 37.33
C LYS A 339 -2.69 -8.86 36.39
N GLU A 340 -1.36 -8.85 36.58
CA GLU A 340 -0.45 -9.67 35.77
C GLU A 340 -0.64 -11.17 36.06
N ASP A 341 -0.85 -11.54 37.33
CA ASP A 341 -1.07 -12.94 37.72
C ASP A 341 -2.44 -13.47 37.22
N GLU A 342 -3.45 -12.59 37.11
CA GLU A 342 -4.75 -12.93 36.51
C GLU A 342 -4.63 -13.21 35.01
N GLU A 343 -3.86 -12.40 34.28
CA GLU A 343 -3.62 -12.59 32.84
C GLU A 343 -2.84 -13.88 32.55
N GLU A 344 -1.84 -14.21 33.37
CA GLU A 344 -1.09 -15.46 33.25
C GLU A 344 -1.98 -16.68 33.51
N TYR A 345 -2.85 -16.63 34.53
CA TYR A 345 -3.82 -17.69 34.82
C TYR A 345 -4.80 -17.91 33.65
N LEU A 346 -5.37 -16.82 33.11
CA LEU A 346 -6.28 -16.90 31.97
C LEU A 346 -5.62 -17.50 30.73
N THR A 347 -4.34 -17.18 30.50
CA THR A 347 -3.55 -17.75 29.41
C THR A 347 -3.34 -19.24 29.62
N TYR A 348 -2.93 -19.66 30.82
CA TYR A 348 -2.78 -21.08 31.16
C TYR A 348 -4.08 -21.88 30.97
N CYS A 349 -5.23 -21.34 31.42
CA CYS A 349 -6.52 -22.00 31.24
C CYS A 349 -6.88 -22.20 29.76
N LYS A 350 -6.66 -21.19 28.92
CA LYS A 350 -6.92 -21.28 27.47
C LYS A 350 -6.05 -22.38 26.82
N GLU A 351 -4.77 -22.41 27.17
CA GLU A 351 -3.83 -23.42 26.64
C GLU A 351 -4.16 -24.84 27.12
N ALA A 352 -4.52 -25.01 28.39
CA ALA A 352 -4.90 -26.30 28.96
C ALA A 352 -6.19 -26.83 28.32
N ILE A 353 -7.22 -25.99 28.17
CA ILE A 353 -8.48 -26.37 27.48
C ILE A 353 -8.20 -26.79 26.03
N PHE A 354 -7.34 -26.05 25.32
CA PHE A 354 -6.96 -26.40 23.96
C PHE A 354 -6.25 -27.76 23.88
N ARG A 355 -5.31 -28.05 24.80
CA ARG A 355 -4.65 -29.36 24.90
C ARG A 355 -5.63 -30.49 25.17
N ILE A 356 -6.55 -30.30 26.12
CA ILE A 356 -7.61 -31.27 26.46
C ILE A 356 -8.47 -31.57 25.23
N HIS A 357 -8.91 -30.54 24.50
CA HIS A 357 -9.72 -30.71 23.30
C HIS A 357 -8.99 -31.50 22.19
N ILE A 358 -7.70 -31.23 21.98
CA ILE A 358 -6.90 -32.00 21.02
C ILE A 358 -6.78 -33.48 21.44
N LEU A 359 -6.62 -33.75 22.73
CA LEU A 359 -6.51 -35.11 23.25
C LEU A 359 -7.82 -35.89 23.07
N ASP A 360 -8.96 -35.23 23.30
CA ASP A 360 -10.30 -35.80 23.07
C ASP A 360 -10.54 -36.14 21.59
N LEU A 361 -10.24 -35.19 20.68
CA LEU A 361 -10.31 -35.42 19.24
C LEU A 361 -9.39 -36.57 18.79
N ARG A 362 -8.18 -36.64 19.34
CA ARG A 362 -7.23 -37.73 19.04
C ARG A 362 -7.74 -39.07 19.53
N LEU A 363 -8.36 -39.13 20.71
CA LEU A 363 -8.92 -40.36 21.26
C LEU A 363 -10.10 -40.84 20.43
N THR A 364 -11.02 -39.94 20.07
CA THR A 364 -12.18 -40.23 19.22
C THR A 364 -11.75 -40.77 17.86
N ARG A 365 -10.85 -40.06 17.17
CA ARG A 365 -10.29 -40.50 15.89
C ARG A 365 -9.55 -41.84 16.01
N HIS A 366 -8.85 -42.09 17.12
CA HIS A 366 -8.17 -43.36 17.35
C HIS A 366 -9.18 -44.51 17.48
N LYS A 367 -10.27 -44.31 18.23
CA LYS A 367 -11.35 -45.30 18.40
C LYS A 367 -12.02 -45.63 17.06
N GLU A 368 -12.25 -44.63 16.20
CA GLU A 368 -12.81 -44.83 14.85
C GLU A 368 -11.84 -45.58 13.92
N GLN A 369 -10.55 -45.23 13.95
CA GLN A 369 -9.56 -45.80 13.02
C GLN A 369 -9.03 -47.18 13.43
N ALA A 370 -9.08 -47.53 14.72
CA ALA A 370 -8.51 -48.78 15.23
C ALA A 370 -9.11 -50.04 14.58
N PRO A 371 -10.45 -50.19 14.42
CA PRO A 371 -11.04 -51.31 13.69
C PRO A 371 -10.58 -51.40 12.24
N HIS A 372 -10.50 -50.26 11.55
CA HIS A 372 -10.05 -50.22 10.15
C HIS A 372 -8.61 -50.67 10.00
N LYS A 373 -7.72 -50.25 10.91
CA LYS A 373 -6.29 -50.66 10.90
C LYS A 373 -6.13 -52.16 11.19
N TYR A 374 -6.94 -52.69 12.11
CA TYR A 374 -6.95 -54.12 12.40
C TYR A 374 -7.39 -54.93 11.18
N MET A 375 -8.50 -54.53 10.54
CA MET A 375 -9.01 -55.17 9.32
C MET A 375 -8.02 -55.08 8.15
N GLN A 376 -7.34 -53.93 7.99
CA GLN A 376 -6.31 -53.76 6.96
C GLN A 376 -5.12 -54.70 7.17
N LEU A 377 -4.64 -54.85 8.41
CA LEU A 377 -3.54 -55.79 8.69
C LEU A 377 -4.00 -57.24 8.46
N GLU A 378 -5.23 -57.60 8.84
CA GLU A 378 -5.77 -58.93 8.58
C GLU A 378 -5.83 -59.23 7.07
N GLN A 379 -6.31 -58.29 6.25
CA GLN A 379 -6.31 -58.43 4.79
C GLN A 379 -4.91 -58.52 4.21
N LYS A 380 -3.96 -57.70 4.70
CA LYS A 380 -2.55 -57.78 4.28
C LYS A 380 -1.92 -59.14 4.61
N LEU A 381 -2.15 -59.66 5.81
CA LEU A 381 -1.63 -60.98 6.22
C LEU A 381 -2.22 -62.13 5.41
N ARG A 382 -3.48 -62.03 4.94
CA ARG A 382 -4.10 -63.03 4.06
C ARG A 382 -3.52 -63.00 2.64
N ASN A 383 -3.19 -61.81 2.15
CA ASN A 383 -2.70 -61.60 0.78
C ASN A 383 -1.16 -61.60 0.66
N ASP A 384 -0.44 -61.75 1.78
CA ASP A 384 1.03 -61.76 1.79
C ASP A 384 1.56 -63.03 1.14
N GLU A 385 2.52 -62.92 0.21
CA GLU A 385 3.11 -64.06 -0.49
C GLU A 385 3.65 -65.14 0.45
N ARG A 386 4.14 -64.77 1.65
CA ARG A 386 4.70 -65.71 2.64
C ARG A 386 3.63 -66.50 3.41
N LEU A 387 2.38 -66.04 3.40
CA LEU A 387 1.27 -66.60 4.19
C LEU A 387 0.07 -67.03 3.34
N SER A 388 -0.09 -66.50 2.13
CA SER A 388 -1.23 -66.69 1.23
C SER A 388 -1.43 -68.14 0.76
N GLU A 389 -0.39 -68.99 0.80
CA GLU A 389 -0.54 -70.42 0.53
C GLU A 389 -1.35 -71.16 1.63
N PHE A 390 -1.56 -70.54 2.80
CA PHE A 390 -2.18 -71.17 3.97
C PHE A 390 -3.57 -70.60 4.35
N PHE A 391 -4.00 -69.50 3.73
CA PHE A 391 -5.25 -68.76 4.01
C PHE A 391 -6.00 -68.42 2.74
#